data_AF-A0A7S1YI73-F1
#
_entry.id   AF-A0A7S1YI73-F1
#
_cell.length_a   1.000
_cell.length_b   1.000
_cell.length_c   1.000
_cell.angle_alpha   90.00
_cell.angle_beta   90.00
_cell.angle_gamma   90.00
#
_symmetry.space_group_name_H-M   'P 1'
#
loop_
_entity.id
_entity.type
_entity.pdbx_description
1 polymer ?
#
loop_
_entity_poly.entity_id
_entity_poly.type
_entity_poly.pdbx_seq_one_letter_code
_entity_poly.pdbx_strand_id
1 'polypeptide(L)'
;VEFDASESSDPDENEALSHEWDFADGSDPSTDKITTHTFTKKGLFVVKLTVTDMKGLKDVAFVEIMVGVRPVVNMISPEEGATFAVGETFVFEATSVDGESGEAMMDDSHYVWEMRQHHDQHWHPYLPPSIGNNFRSLPAPSPEDFLAAT
;
A
#
# COMPACT_ATOMS: atom_id res chain seq x y z
N VAL A 1 -4.68 5.70 20.51
CA VAL A 1 -3.32 6.00 20.01
C VAL A 1 -2.94 7.35 20.57
N GLU A 2 -1.74 7.49 21.13
CA GLU A 2 -1.21 8.78 21.59
C GLU A 2 -0.35 9.40 20.48
N PHE A 3 -0.49 10.70 20.29
CA PHE A 3 0.27 11.51 19.35
C PHE A 3 0.96 12.63 20.11
N ASP A 4 2.24 12.84 19.81
CA ASP A 4 3.09 13.81 20.50
C ASP A 4 3.88 14.66 19.50
N ALA A 5 3.67 15.97 19.55
CA ALA A 5 4.41 16.97 18.77
C ALA A 5 5.53 17.65 19.58
N SER A 6 5.94 17.07 20.72
CA SER A 6 6.83 17.71 21.68
C SER A 6 8.21 18.07 21.14
N GLU A 7 8.68 17.30 20.18
CA GLU A 7 9.95 17.47 19.48
C GLU A 7 9.90 18.50 18.32
N SER A 8 8.76 19.15 18.10
CA SER A 8 8.65 20.24 17.12
C SER A 8 9.48 21.44 17.56
N SER A 9 10.22 22.03 16.64
CA SER A 9 11.08 23.18 16.91
C SER A 9 11.11 24.16 15.75
N ASP A 10 11.36 25.42 16.07
CA ASP A 10 11.62 26.49 15.13
C ASP A 10 13.04 27.04 15.38
N PRO A 11 13.87 27.23 14.34
CA PRO A 11 15.17 27.90 14.49
C PRO A 11 15.09 29.32 15.05
N ASP A 12 13.96 30.01 14.90
CA ASP A 12 13.69 31.30 15.52
C ASP A 12 13.44 31.11 17.03
N GLU A 13 14.37 31.60 17.86
CA GLU A 13 14.34 31.37 19.30
C GLU A 13 13.08 31.95 19.97
N ASN A 14 12.54 31.20 20.95
CA ASN A 14 11.42 31.59 21.82
C ASN A 14 10.06 31.82 21.12
N GLU A 15 9.87 31.27 19.92
CA GLU A 15 8.58 31.33 19.25
C GLU A 15 7.64 30.21 19.74
N ALA A 16 6.39 30.57 20.07
CA ALA A 16 5.38 29.59 20.45
C ALA A 16 4.84 28.91 19.19
N LEU A 17 4.81 27.58 19.20
CA LEU A 17 4.26 26.77 18.11
C LEU A 17 2.83 26.35 18.40
N SER A 18 1.97 26.45 17.38
CA SER A 18 0.63 25.88 17.39
C SER A 18 0.59 24.59 16.56
N HIS A 19 -0.27 23.66 16.96
CA HIS A 19 -0.35 22.33 16.40
C HIS A 19 -1.79 22.08 15.94
N GLU A 20 -1.95 21.30 14.88
CA GLU A 20 -3.23 20.78 14.42
C GLU A 20 -3.03 19.36 13.92
N TRP A 21 -3.75 18.42 14.54
CA TRP A 21 -3.79 17.02 14.17
C TRP A 21 -5.07 16.73 13.38
N ASP A 22 -4.92 16.29 12.14
CA ASP A 22 -5.99 15.70 11.34
C ASP A 22 -5.80 14.17 11.34
N PHE A 23 -6.76 13.46 11.93
CA PHE A 23 -6.71 12.00 12.06
C PHE A 23 -7.18 11.26 10.80
N ALA A 24 -7.67 11.96 9.78
CA ALA A 24 -8.12 11.40 8.50
C ALA A 24 -9.26 10.35 8.61
N ASP A 25 -9.95 10.26 9.75
CA ASP A 25 -11.08 9.36 9.97
C ASP A 25 -12.45 10.07 9.97
N GLY A 26 -12.43 11.39 9.78
CA GLY A 26 -13.60 12.29 9.78
C GLY A 26 -14.00 12.83 11.16
N SER A 27 -13.21 12.55 12.20
CA SER A 27 -13.35 13.23 13.51
C SER A 27 -12.84 14.68 13.47
N ASP A 28 -13.20 15.46 14.48
CA ASP A 28 -12.69 16.82 14.62
C ASP A 28 -11.18 16.81 14.89
N PRO A 29 -10.41 17.78 14.33
CA PRO A 29 -8.98 17.87 14.58
C PRO A 29 -8.68 18.26 16.03
N SER A 30 -7.50 17.87 16.53
CA SER A 30 -7.01 18.28 17.85
C SER A 30 -5.95 19.37 17.71
N THR A 31 -5.98 20.38 18.58
CA THR A 31 -4.95 21.43 18.63
C THR A 31 -3.97 21.26 19.79
N ASP A 32 -4.11 20.17 20.54
CA ASP A 32 -3.25 19.88 21.67
C ASP A 32 -1.87 19.43 21.20
N LYS A 33 -0.83 19.86 21.92
CA LYS A 33 0.56 19.46 21.65
C LYS A 33 0.75 17.94 21.83
N ILE A 34 0.06 17.35 22.82
CA ILE A 34 -0.03 15.91 23.06
C ILE A 34 -1.52 15.57 23.10
N THR A 35 -1.94 14.56 22.33
CA THR A 35 -3.35 14.17 22.22
C THR A 35 -3.51 12.67 22.12
N THR A 36 -4.66 12.16 22.55
CA THR A 36 -5.02 10.76 22.38
C THR A 36 -6.25 10.64 21.49
N HIS A 37 -6.17 9.79 20.46
CA HIS A 37 -7.27 9.53 19.55
C HIS A 37 -7.67 8.06 19.50
N THR A 38 -8.97 7.79 19.32
CA THR A 38 -9.51 6.43 19.18
C THR A 38 -10.15 6.27 17.81
N PHE A 39 -9.49 5.49 16.95
CA PHE A 39 -10.03 5.09 15.66
C PHE A 39 -11.06 3.97 15.84
N THR A 40 -12.27 4.18 15.32
CA THR A 40 -13.39 3.24 15.47
C THR A 40 -13.65 2.38 14.23
N LYS A 41 -13.09 2.76 13.08
CA LYS A 41 -13.24 2.05 11.81
C LYS A 41 -11.93 1.35 11.47
N LYS A 42 -12.04 0.15 10.88
CA LYS A 42 -10.90 -0.51 10.23
C LYS A 42 -10.48 0.31 9.01
N GLY A 43 -9.18 0.33 8.71
CA GLY A 43 -8.66 1.08 7.58
C GLY A 43 -7.29 1.69 7.85
N LEU A 44 -6.71 2.25 6.78
CA LEU A 44 -5.46 2.99 6.82
C LEU A 44 -5.79 4.46 7.00
N PHE A 45 -5.29 5.06 8.07
CA PHE A 45 -5.43 6.48 8.36
C PHE A 45 -4.06 7.15 8.24
N VAL A 46 -3.95 8.13 7.35
CA VAL A 46 -2.74 8.94 7.20
C VAL A 46 -2.92 10.18 8.06
N VAL A 47 -2.51 10.10 9.32
CA VAL A 47 -2.61 11.20 10.27
C VAL A 47 -1.63 12.28 9.88
N LYS A 48 -2.10 13.53 9.88
CA LYS A 48 -1.31 14.71 9.51
C LYS A 48 -1.17 15.63 10.72
N LEU A 49 0.07 15.96 11.07
CA LEU A 49 0.39 17.07 11.95
C LEU A 49 0.68 18.31 11.08
N THR A 50 0.05 19.43 11.41
CA THR A 50 0.44 20.76 10.93
C THR A 50 0.98 21.55 12.10
N VAL A 51 2.21 22.05 12.01
CA VAL A 51 2.81 22.96 12.99
C VAL A 51 2.87 24.35 12.38
N THR A 52 2.44 25.38 13.11
CA THR A 52 2.42 26.77 12.64
C THR A 52 3.12 27.68 13.65
N ASP A 53 4.05 28.51 13.17
CA ASP A 53 4.73 29.55 13.94
C ASP A 53 3.84 30.80 14.13
N MET A 54 4.30 31.80 14.87
CA MET A 54 3.59 33.07 15.10
C MET A 54 3.59 33.98 13.87
N LYS A 55 4.50 33.76 12.91
CA LYS A 55 4.54 34.44 11.60
C LYS A 55 3.59 33.81 10.58
N GLY A 56 2.95 32.69 10.93
CA GLY A 56 2.03 31.93 10.09
C GLY A 56 2.71 30.99 9.10
N LEU A 57 4.02 30.75 9.21
CA LEU A 57 4.73 29.71 8.47
C LEU A 57 4.35 28.34 9.02
N LYS A 58 4.32 27.35 8.13
CA LYS A 58 3.83 26.01 8.44
C LYS A 58 4.77 24.94 7.94
N ASP A 59 4.86 23.86 8.72
CA ASP A 59 5.40 22.59 8.28
C ASP A 59 4.42 21.45 8.60
N VAL A 60 4.56 20.33 7.89
CA VAL A 60 3.66 19.17 8.01
C VAL A 60 4.45 17.87 8.15
N ALA A 61 3.95 17.00 9.03
CA ALA A 61 4.45 15.63 9.17
C ALA A 61 3.28 14.65 9.05
N PHE A 62 3.58 13.43 8.59
CA PHE A 62 2.59 12.38 8.39
C PHE A 62 2.98 11.12 9.14
N VAL A 63 1.99 10.41 9.66
CA VAL A 63 2.15 9.06 10.20
C VAL A 63 0.99 8.18 9.77
N GLU A 64 1.32 6.96 9.33
CA GLU A 64 0.32 5.97 8.92
C GLU A 64 -0.11 5.11 10.13
N ILE A 65 -1.41 5.03 10.35
CA ILE A 65 -2.03 4.17 11.36
C ILE A 65 -2.90 3.14 10.66
N MET A 66 -2.52 1.87 10.74
CA MET A 66 -3.32 0.75 10.25
C MET A 66 -4.19 0.19 11.38
N VAL A 67 -5.50 0.30 11.25
CA VAL A 67 -6.46 -0.29 12.19
C VAL A 67 -7.00 -1.59 11.60
N GLY A 68 -6.71 -2.71 12.27
CA GLY A 68 -6.98 -4.06 11.79
C GLY A 68 -5.77 -4.70 11.11
N VAL A 69 -5.95 -5.95 10.66
CA VAL A 69 -4.91 -6.71 9.96
C VAL A 69 -5.19 -6.69 8.46
N ARG A 70 -4.14 -6.49 7.65
CA ARG A 70 -4.24 -6.52 6.18
C ARG A 70 -4.69 -7.90 5.70
N PRO A 71 -5.49 -8.01 4.62
CA PRO A 71 -5.80 -9.30 4.01
C PRO A 71 -4.53 -10.06 3.62
N VAL A 72 -4.57 -11.39 3.75
CA VAL A 72 -3.49 -12.26 3.29
C VAL A 72 -3.88 -12.81 1.92
N VAL A 73 -3.04 -12.59 0.91
CA VAL A 73 -3.24 -13.11 -0.45
C VAL A 73 -2.42 -14.39 -0.63
N ASN A 74 -3.04 -15.42 -1.19
CA ASN A 74 -2.43 -16.69 -1.53
C ASN A 74 -2.57 -16.92 -3.04
N MET A 75 -1.44 -16.97 -3.75
CA MET A 75 -1.42 -17.34 -5.16
C MET A 75 -1.70 -18.84 -5.30
N ILE A 76 -2.67 -19.18 -6.15
CA ILE A 76 -3.04 -20.57 -6.47
C ILE A 76 -2.40 -20.99 -7.79
N SER A 77 -2.51 -20.14 -8.81
CA SER A 77 -1.96 -20.39 -10.14
C SER A 77 -1.44 -19.10 -10.78
N PRO A 78 -0.28 -19.12 -11.45
CA PRO A 78 0.66 -20.25 -11.51
C PRO A 78 1.26 -20.57 -10.13
N GLU A 79 1.60 -21.84 -9.87
CA GLU A 79 2.31 -22.21 -8.63
C GLU A 79 3.70 -21.56 -8.60
N GLU A 80 4.19 -21.24 -7.39
CA GLU A 80 5.53 -20.69 -7.23
C GLU A 80 6.60 -21.65 -7.79
N GLY A 81 7.43 -21.15 -8.72
CA GLY A 81 8.46 -21.95 -9.39
C GLY A 81 7.95 -22.80 -10.56
N ALA A 82 6.69 -22.67 -10.97
CA ALA A 82 6.18 -23.35 -12.15
C ALA A 82 7.02 -23.01 -13.40
N THR A 83 7.34 -24.04 -14.18
CA THR A 83 7.95 -23.90 -15.51
C THR A 83 6.86 -23.92 -16.58
N PHE A 84 7.06 -23.17 -17.66
CA PHE A 84 6.14 -23.15 -18.80
C PHE A 84 6.86 -23.53 -20.10
N ALA A 85 6.09 -24.02 -21.07
CA ALA A 85 6.53 -24.19 -22.45
C ALA A 85 6.21 -22.95 -23.30
N VAL A 86 6.95 -22.77 -24.39
CA VAL A 86 6.67 -21.73 -25.39
C VAL A 86 5.25 -21.91 -25.94
N GLY A 87 4.47 -20.82 -25.95
CA GLY A 87 3.08 -20.84 -26.39
C GLY A 87 2.09 -21.40 -25.35
N GLU A 88 2.55 -21.81 -24.17
CA GLU A 88 1.66 -22.21 -23.08
C GLU A 88 0.89 -21.00 -22.53
N THR A 89 -0.37 -21.24 -22.15
CA THR A 89 -1.21 -20.24 -21.47
C THR A 89 -1.50 -20.70 -20.05
N PHE A 90 -1.46 -19.78 -19.11
CA PHE A 90 -1.79 -20.01 -17.70
C PHE A 90 -3.08 -19.27 -17.34
N VAL A 91 -3.76 -19.79 -16.33
CA VAL A 91 -4.86 -19.12 -15.67
C VAL A 91 -4.31 -18.54 -14.38
N PHE A 92 -4.64 -17.27 -14.12
CA PHE A 92 -4.27 -16.62 -12.87
C PHE A 92 -5.38 -16.76 -11.85
N GLU A 93 -5.03 -17.35 -10.72
CA GLU A 93 -5.95 -17.57 -9.60
C GLU A 93 -5.24 -17.27 -8.29
N ALA A 94 -5.89 -16.49 -7.45
CA ALA A 94 -5.49 -16.23 -6.07
C ALA A 94 -6.71 -16.29 -5.17
N THR A 95 -6.49 -16.61 -3.91
CA THR A 95 -7.46 -16.38 -2.85
C THR A 95 -6.92 -15.35 -1.89
N SER A 96 -7.80 -14.76 -1.11
CA SER A 96 -7.38 -13.95 0.02
C SER A 96 -8.29 -14.23 1.19
N VAL A 97 -7.75 -14.02 2.38
CA VAL A 97 -8.49 -14.12 3.63
C VAL A 97 -8.39 -12.80 4.37
N ASP A 98 -9.44 -12.46 5.11
CA ASP A 98 -9.37 -11.40 6.12
C ASP A 98 -8.24 -11.71 7.09
N GLY A 99 -7.34 -10.75 7.30
CA GLY A 99 -6.15 -10.97 8.11
C GLY A 99 -6.46 -11.17 9.59
N GLU A 100 -7.65 -10.79 10.06
CA GLU A 100 -8.06 -10.92 11.45
C GLU A 100 -8.89 -12.20 11.66
N SER A 101 -9.95 -12.40 10.88
CA SER A 101 -10.85 -13.56 11.04
C SER A 101 -10.37 -14.82 10.32
N GLY A 102 -9.50 -14.68 9.32
CA GLY A 102 -9.11 -15.78 8.42
C GLY A 102 -10.22 -16.20 7.46
N GLU A 103 -11.35 -15.48 7.42
CA GLU A 103 -12.45 -15.78 6.51
C GLU A 103 -12.07 -15.43 5.07
N ALA A 104 -12.43 -16.28 4.12
CA ALA A 104 -12.16 -16.05 2.70
C ALA A 104 -12.85 -14.77 2.21
N MET A 105 -12.08 -13.91 1.55
CA MET A 105 -12.60 -12.76 0.82
C MET A 105 -13.10 -13.22 -0.54
N MET A 106 -14.35 -12.87 -0.86
CA MET A 106 -15.04 -13.33 -2.07
C MET A 106 -14.99 -12.31 -3.22
N ASP A 107 -14.40 -11.14 -2.99
CA ASP A 107 -14.37 -10.06 -3.98
C ASP A 107 -13.03 -10.03 -4.73
N ASP A 108 -13.01 -10.78 -5.83
CA ASP A 108 -11.84 -10.91 -6.70
C ASP A 108 -11.50 -9.62 -7.44
N SER A 109 -12.38 -8.60 -7.47
CA SER A 109 -12.15 -7.35 -8.19
C SER A 109 -10.98 -6.53 -7.66
N HIS A 110 -10.47 -6.88 -6.48
CA HIS A 110 -9.30 -6.27 -5.86
C HIS A 110 -7.97 -6.94 -6.24
N TYR A 111 -7.98 -8.11 -6.88
CA TYR A 111 -6.74 -8.70 -7.37
C TYR A 111 -6.23 -7.93 -8.58
N VAL A 112 -4.97 -7.49 -8.50
CA VAL A 112 -4.23 -6.90 -9.60
C VAL A 112 -3.03 -7.77 -9.87
N TRP A 113 -2.97 -8.33 -11.07
CA TRP A 113 -1.87 -9.17 -11.52
C TRP A 113 -0.92 -8.36 -12.39
N GLU A 114 0.36 -8.45 -12.07
CA GLU A 114 1.43 -7.92 -12.89
C GLU A 114 2.33 -9.07 -13.33
N MET A 115 2.60 -9.15 -14.63
CA MET A 115 3.53 -10.12 -15.18
C MET A 115 4.78 -9.41 -15.66
N ARG A 116 5.93 -9.83 -15.14
CA ARG A 116 7.24 -9.29 -15.48
C ARG A 116 8.10 -10.38 -16.10
N GLN A 117 8.75 -10.04 -17.19
CA GLN A 117 9.80 -10.86 -17.77
C GLN A 117 11.12 -10.47 -17.12
N HIS A 118 11.70 -11.37 -16.34
CA HIS A 118 13.02 -11.19 -15.73
C HIS A 118 14.08 -11.93 -16.53
N HIS A 119 15.24 -11.30 -16.71
CA HIS A 119 16.44 -11.94 -17.24
C HIS A 119 17.68 -11.16 -16.79
N ASP A 120 18.80 -11.87 -16.68
CA ASP A 120 20.04 -11.38 -16.09
C ASP A 120 19.82 -10.62 -14.77
N GLN A 121 19.89 -9.29 -14.79
CA GLN A 121 19.77 -8.41 -13.62
C GLN A 121 18.64 -7.36 -13.74
N HIS A 122 17.75 -7.48 -14.73
CA HIS A 122 16.65 -6.54 -14.90
C HIS A 122 15.34 -7.22 -15.34
N TRP A 123 14.31 -6.41 -15.57
CA TRP A 123 12.99 -6.89 -15.97
C TRP A 123 12.23 -5.90 -16.85
N HIS A 124 11.27 -6.43 -17.61
CA HIS A 124 10.31 -5.67 -18.39
C HIS A 124 8.87 -6.13 -18.09
N PRO A 125 7.87 -5.23 -18.15
CA PRO A 125 6.46 -5.63 -18.14
C PRO A 125 6.16 -6.53 -19.33
N TYR A 126 5.40 -7.61 -19.10
CA TYR A 126 4.98 -8.52 -20.17
C TYR A 126 3.48 -8.41 -20.47
N LEU A 127 2.64 -8.26 -19.44
CA LEU A 127 1.22 -7.96 -19.60
C LEU A 127 0.86 -6.65 -18.89
N PRO A 128 -0.10 -5.89 -19.42
CA PRO A 128 -0.70 -4.81 -18.66
C PRO A 128 -1.35 -5.36 -17.38
N PRO A 129 -1.41 -4.56 -16.29
CA PRO A 129 -2.09 -4.96 -15.07
C PRO A 129 -3.49 -5.49 -15.35
N SER A 130 -3.75 -6.71 -14.91
CA SER A 130 -5.03 -7.40 -15.15
C SER A 130 -5.78 -7.55 -13.84
N ILE A 131 -7.08 -7.24 -13.86
CA ILE A 131 -7.93 -7.21 -12.66
C ILE A 131 -8.76 -8.49 -12.58
N GLY A 132 -8.86 -9.08 -11.38
CA GLY A 132 -9.68 -10.25 -11.12
C GLY A 132 -8.92 -11.57 -11.09
N ASN A 133 -9.66 -12.66 -10.97
CA ASN A 133 -9.19 -14.03 -11.13
C ASN A 133 -9.68 -14.64 -12.44
N ASN A 134 -9.20 -15.84 -12.75
CA ASN A 134 -9.70 -16.72 -13.81
C ASN A 134 -9.54 -16.16 -15.22
N PHE A 135 -8.68 -15.15 -15.41
CA PHE A 135 -8.31 -14.70 -16.75
C PHE A 135 -7.08 -15.46 -17.23
N ARG A 136 -6.99 -15.60 -18.55
CA ARG A 136 -5.88 -16.29 -19.22
C ARG A 136 -4.79 -15.30 -19.57
N SER A 137 -3.55 -15.74 -19.40
CA SER A 137 -2.40 -15.04 -19.96
C SER A 137 -2.44 -15.00 -21.49
N LEU A 138 -1.64 -14.11 -22.08
CA LEU A 138 -1.19 -14.34 -23.45
C LEU A 138 -0.27 -15.59 -23.48
N PRO A 139 -0.15 -16.27 -24.63
CA PRO A 139 0.78 -17.39 -24.79
C PRO A 139 2.20 -16.95 -24.42
N ALA A 140 2.89 -17.75 -23.61
CA ALA A 140 4.27 -17.48 -23.22
C ALA A 140 5.16 -17.19 -24.45
N PRO A 141 6.04 -16.17 -24.39
CA PRO A 141 6.77 -15.70 -25.55
C PRO A 141 7.79 -16.75 -26.01
N SER A 142 8.25 -16.64 -27.26
CA SER A 142 9.25 -17.56 -27.78
C SER A 142 10.61 -17.33 -27.10
N PRO A 143 11.52 -18.33 -27.11
CA PRO A 143 12.80 -18.23 -26.40
C PRO A 143 13.66 -17.07 -26.92
N GLU A 144 13.53 -16.70 -28.20
CA GLU A 144 14.23 -15.55 -28.77
C GLU A 144 13.83 -14.19 -28.16
N ASP A 145 12.62 -14.04 -27.64
CA ASP A 145 12.17 -12.81 -26.97
C ASP A 145 12.83 -12.62 -25.59
N PHE A 146 13.37 -13.69 -24.98
CA PHE A 146 14.17 -13.59 -23.76
C PHE A 146 15.64 -13.22 -24.04
N LEU A 147 16.11 -13.44 -25.26
CA LEU A 147 17.46 -13.04 -25.71
C LEU A 147 17.49 -11.63 -26.29
N ALA A 148 16.34 -11.09 -26.71
CA ALA A 148 16.21 -9.77 -27.33
C ALA A 148 16.17 -8.60 -26.35
N ALA A 149 16.19 -8.86 -25.03
CA ALA A 149 16.10 -7.84 -24.00
C ALA A 149 17.48 -7.30 -23.53
N THR A 150 18.55 -7.54 -24.30
CA THR A 150 19.87 -6.91 -24.09
C THR A 150 19.89 -5.44 -24.49
#